data_AF-A0A938MPH9-F1
#
_entry.id   AF-A0A938MPH9-F1
#
_cell.length_a   1.000
_cell.length_b   1.000
_cell.length_c   1.000
_cell.angle_alpha   90.00
_cell.angle_beta   90.00
_cell.angle_gamma   90.00
#
_symmetry.space_group_name_H-M   'P 1'
#
loop_
_entity.id
_entity.type
_entity.pdbx_description
1 polymer ?
#
loop_
_entity_poly.entity_id
_entity_poly.type
_entity_poly.pdbx_seq_one_letter_code
_entity_poly.pdbx_strand_id
1 'polypeptide(L)'
;LDNEPQPDAFLRIRPEYGGQSRNRGNYVEGAPELIAEVTATTASYDLHDKLRAYRRNGVLEYVVWRVWDRAIDWFVLRDERYEPLSLNAAGHFESQVFLGLRLDPTALIRGDLAQVLAVAQQGIGTPEHARFVQRLDEQRRTKA
;
A
#
# COMPACT_ATOMS: atom_id res chain seq x y z
N LEU A 1 17.67 -10.76 -11.66
CA LEU A 1 17.71 -9.38 -12.18
C LEU A 1 17.82 -8.48 -10.97
N ASP A 2 18.92 -7.75 -10.87
CA ASP A 2 19.26 -6.88 -9.75
C ASP A 2 18.47 -5.58 -9.85
N ASN A 3 17.39 -5.48 -9.08
CA ASN A 3 16.58 -4.27 -8.99
C ASN A 3 16.48 -3.87 -7.52
N GLU A 4 16.89 -2.63 -7.20
CA GLU A 4 16.78 -2.04 -5.86
C GLU A 4 15.99 -0.72 -5.94
N PRO A 5 14.69 -0.78 -6.31
CA PRO A 5 13.89 0.43 -6.41
C PRO A 5 13.73 1.08 -5.03
N GLN A 6 13.86 2.41 -4.97
CA GLN A 6 13.61 3.20 -3.77
C GLN A 6 12.24 3.89 -3.93
N PRO A 7 11.17 3.33 -3.32
CA PRO A 7 9.87 4.00 -3.30
C PRO A 7 9.89 5.20 -2.35
N ASP A 8 9.04 6.19 -2.61
CA ASP A 8 8.84 7.31 -1.68
C ASP A 8 8.32 6.85 -0.31
N ALA A 9 7.44 5.83 -0.29
CA ALA A 9 7.02 5.17 0.94
C ALA A 9 6.63 3.71 0.71
N PHE A 10 6.69 2.92 1.77
CA PHE A 10 6.18 1.55 1.78
C PHE A 10 5.62 1.19 3.16
N LEU A 11 4.66 0.26 3.17
CA LEU A 11 4.15 -0.37 4.37
C LEU A 11 4.34 -1.87 4.25
N ARG A 12 4.87 -2.47 5.32
CA ARG A 12 5.13 -3.91 5.35
C ARG A 12 4.67 -4.57 6.63
N ILE A 13 4.23 -5.80 6.50
CA ILE A 13 4.05 -6.74 7.62
C ILE A 13 5.43 -7.34 7.91
N ARG A 14 5.83 -7.42 9.18
CA ARG A 14 7.13 -8.02 9.52
C ARG A 14 7.06 -9.56 9.37
N PRO A 15 8.16 -10.25 9.02
CA PRO A 15 8.16 -11.70 8.76
C PRO A 15 7.55 -12.55 9.88
N GLU A 16 7.76 -12.16 11.13
CA GLU A 16 7.20 -12.85 12.29
C GLU A 16 5.66 -12.77 12.34
N TYR A 17 5.04 -11.77 11.72
CA TYR A 17 3.58 -11.66 11.57
C TYR A 17 3.08 -12.23 10.22
N GLY A 18 3.94 -12.91 9.46
CA GLY A 18 3.57 -13.53 8.18
C GLY A 18 3.89 -12.70 6.93
N GLY A 19 4.54 -11.54 7.05
CA GLY A 19 4.88 -10.69 5.91
C GLY A 19 5.93 -11.29 4.98
N GLN A 20 5.97 -10.80 3.73
CA GLN A 20 6.77 -11.36 2.64
C GLN A 20 8.15 -10.67 2.46
N SER A 21 8.39 -9.57 3.16
CA SER A 21 9.67 -8.82 3.15
C SER A 21 10.37 -8.86 4.50
N ARG A 22 11.72 -8.82 4.49
CA ARG A 22 12.57 -8.88 5.69
C ARG A 22 13.68 -7.83 5.63
N ASN A 23 14.22 -7.47 6.78
CA ASN A 23 15.42 -6.65 6.83
C ASN A 23 16.66 -7.51 6.50
N ARG A 24 17.57 -6.98 5.68
CA ARG A 24 18.89 -7.53 5.40
C ARG A 24 19.93 -6.42 5.54
N GLY A 25 20.54 -6.32 6.72
CA GLY A 25 21.39 -5.18 7.08
C GLY A 25 20.58 -3.88 7.01
N ASN A 26 21.02 -2.95 6.16
CA ASN A 26 20.37 -1.65 5.96
C ASN A 26 19.30 -1.67 4.85
N TYR A 27 19.01 -2.83 4.26
CA TYR A 27 18.08 -2.96 3.13
C TYR A 27 16.84 -3.77 3.53
N VAL A 28 15.75 -3.55 2.79
CA VAL A 28 14.58 -4.44 2.81
C VAL A 28 14.73 -5.40 1.63
N GLU A 29 14.69 -6.70 1.91
CA GLU A 29 14.74 -7.78 0.93
C GLU A 29 13.36 -8.44 0.80
N GLY A 30 12.90 -8.64 -0.43
CA GLY A 30 11.54 -9.06 -0.74
C GLY A 30 10.58 -7.87 -0.93
N ALA A 31 9.46 -8.10 -1.58
CA ALA A 31 8.47 -7.06 -1.85
C ALA A 31 7.69 -6.67 -0.60
N PRO A 32 7.59 -5.39 -0.22
CA PRO A 32 6.59 -4.95 0.74
C PRO A 32 5.17 -5.29 0.26
N GLU A 33 4.23 -5.40 1.19
CA GLU A 33 2.82 -5.58 0.86
C GLU A 33 2.24 -4.35 0.16
N LEU A 34 2.64 -3.13 0.56
CA LEU A 34 2.21 -1.88 -0.07
C LEU A 34 3.39 -0.96 -0.37
N ILE A 35 3.36 -0.34 -1.55
CA ILE A 35 4.25 0.74 -1.95
C ILE A 35 3.44 1.97 -2.35
N ALA A 36 3.95 3.16 -2.05
CA ALA A 36 3.42 4.44 -2.52
C ALA A 36 4.51 5.27 -3.22
N GLU A 37 4.11 5.93 -4.31
CA GLU A 37 4.97 6.82 -5.10
C GLU A 37 4.26 8.16 -5.37
N VAL A 38 5.02 9.24 -5.40
CA VAL A 38 4.58 10.58 -5.78
C VAL A 38 5.19 10.91 -7.14
N THR A 39 4.34 11.27 -8.09
CA THR A 39 4.78 11.62 -9.45
C THR A 39 4.07 12.86 -9.96
N ALA A 40 4.69 13.58 -10.90
CA ALA A 40 4.07 14.76 -11.49
C ALA A 40 2.82 14.38 -12.31
N THR A 41 2.90 13.34 -13.14
CA THR A 41 1.84 12.89 -14.05
C THR A 41 2.04 11.42 -14.46
N THR A 42 1.07 10.84 -15.15
CA THR A 42 1.10 9.46 -15.70
C THR A 42 2.29 9.16 -16.62
N ALA A 43 2.82 10.18 -17.31
CA ALA A 43 3.88 10.04 -18.32
C ALA A 43 5.30 9.93 -17.75
N SER A 44 5.47 9.84 -16.42
CA SER A 44 6.80 9.66 -15.84
C SER A 44 7.38 8.30 -16.29
N TYR A 45 8.44 8.33 -17.08
CA TYR A 45 9.12 7.12 -17.56
C TYR A 45 9.56 6.21 -16.40
N ASP A 46 10.00 6.80 -15.28
CA ASP A 46 10.39 6.08 -14.05
C ASP A 46 9.24 5.22 -13.49
N LEU A 47 8.00 5.71 -13.61
CA LEU A 47 6.82 5.00 -13.12
C LEU A 47 6.65 3.64 -13.81
N HIS A 48 6.90 3.58 -15.12
CA HIS A 48 6.69 2.35 -15.90
C HIS A 48 7.73 1.29 -15.56
N ASP A 49 8.98 1.67 -15.30
CA ASP A 49 10.05 0.73 -14.93
C ASP A 49 9.86 0.20 -13.51
N LYS A 50 9.56 1.11 -12.56
CA LYS A 50 9.28 0.73 -11.17
C LYS A 50 8.02 -0.11 -11.05
N LEU A 51 6.92 0.25 -11.72
CA LEU A 51 5.68 -0.54 -11.74
C LEU A 51 5.94 -1.97 -12.24
N ARG A 52 6.73 -2.13 -13.30
CA ARG A 52 7.12 -3.47 -13.80
C ARG A 52 7.95 -4.24 -12.78
N ALA A 53 8.87 -3.57 -12.09
CA ALA A 53 9.66 -4.19 -11.02
C ALA A 53 8.78 -4.61 -9.83
N TYR A 54 7.89 -3.75 -9.35
CA TYR A 54 6.99 -4.04 -8.23
C TYR A 54 6.02 -5.19 -8.55
N ARG A 55 5.40 -5.16 -9.74
CA ARG A 55 4.52 -6.23 -10.22
C ARG A 55 5.24 -7.58 -10.25
N ARG A 56 6.42 -7.62 -10.87
CA ARG A 56 7.21 -8.85 -11.02
C ARG A 56 7.69 -9.41 -9.68
N ASN A 57 7.94 -8.55 -8.70
CA ASN A 57 8.41 -8.96 -7.38
C ASN A 57 7.26 -9.22 -6.39
N GLY A 58 6.00 -9.04 -6.78
CA GLY A 58 4.85 -9.41 -5.96
C GLY A 58 4.43 -8.36 -4.92
N VAL A 59 4.67 -7.07 -5.17
CA VAL A 59 4.09 -6.00 -4.34
C VAL A 59 2.57 -6.03 -4.49
N LEU A 60 1.86 -6.29 -3.39
CA LEU A 60 0.43 -6.62 -3.42
C LEU A 60 -0.44 -5.40 -3.70
N GLU A 61 -0.05 -4.23 -3.19
CA GLU A 61 -0.78 -2.98 -3.35
C GLU A 61 0.16 -1.83 -3.76
N TYR A 62 -0.32 -0.98 -4.66
CA TYR A 62 0.47 0.11 -5.20
C TYR A 62 -0.35 1.40 -5.28
N VAL A 63 0.12 2.45 -4.60
CA VAL A 63 -0.52 3.77 -4.57
C VAL A 63 0.34 4.77 -5.34
N VAL A 64 -0.30 5.56 -6.22
CA VAL A 64 0.37 6.62 -6.98
C VAL A 64 -0.36 7.92 -6.76
N TRP A 65 0.34 8.93 -6.23
CA TRP A 65 -0.15 10.30 -6.22
C TRP A 65 0.40 11.05 -7.43
N ARG A 66 -0.49 11.36 -8.39
CA ARG A 66 -0.19 12.19 -9.56
C ARG A 66 -0.51 13.65 -9.23
N VAL A 67 0.52 14.40 -8.85
CA VAL A 67 0.39 15.74 -8.26
C VAL A 67 -0.24 16.74 -9.24
N TRP A 68 0.23 16.82 -10.49
CA TRP A 68 -0.32 17.77 -11.47
C TRP A 68 -1.67 17.34 -12.00
N ASP A 69 -1.91 16.03 -12.08
CA ASP A 69 -3.21 15.48 -12.48
C ASP A 69 -4.25 15.55 -11.36
N ARG A 70 -3.83 15.96 -10.14
CA ARG A 70 -4.67 16.01 -8.92
C ARG A 70 -5.45 14.70 -8.73
N ALA A 71 -4.74 13.58 -8.84
CA ALA A 71 -5.33 12.25 -8.80
C ALA A 71 -4.50 11.31 -7.92
N ILE A 72 -5.18 10.38 -7.28
CA ILE A 72 -4.56 9.25 -6.57
C ILE A 72 -5.14 7.98 -7.18
N ASP A 73 -4.25 7.11 -7.65
CA ASP A 73 -4.61 5.78 -8.12
C ASP A 73 -4.12 4.76 -7.10
N TRP A 74 -4.93 3.76 -6.81
CA TRP A 74 -4.55 2.63 -5.97
C TRP A 74 -4.82 1.36 -6.76
N PHE A 75 -3.82 0.49 -6.87
CA PHE A 75 -3.89 -0.78 -7.57
C PHE A 75 -3.69 -1.97 -6.62
N VAL A 76 -4.31 -3.09 -6.95
CA VAL A 76 -4.12 -4.38 -6.28
C VAL A 76 -3.56 -5.40 -7.27
N LEU A 77 -2.61 -6.22 -6.84
CA LEU A 77 -2.03 -7.28 -7.66
C LEU A 77 -2.94 -8.51 -7.65
N ARG A 78 -3.45 -8.89 -8.82
CA ARG A 78 -4.32 -10.05 -9.04
C ARG A 78 -3.86 -10.77 -10.30
N ASP A 79 -3.65 -12.09 -10.22
CA ASP A 79 -3.16 -12.90 -11.34
C ASP A 79 -1.99 -12.25 -12.09
N GLU A 80 -1.00 -11.78 -11.31
CA GLU A 80 0.21 -11.07 -11.77
C GLU A 80 -0.04 -9.74 -12.48
N ARG A 81 -1.24 -9.15 -12.40
CA ARG A 81 -1.60 -7.86 -13.00
C ARG A 81 -2.08 -6.88 -11.95
N TYR A 82 -1.75 -5.60 -12.14
CA TYR A 82 -2.30 -4.55 -11.32
C TYR A 82 -3.68 -4.15 -11.84
N GLU A 83 -4.68 -4.29 -10.97
CA GLU A 83 -6.06 -3.86 -11.22
C GLU A 83 -6.37 -2.62 -10.37
N PRO A 84 -7.05 -1.59 -10.92
CA PRO A 84 -7.48 -0.44 -10.14
C PRO A 84 -8.42 -0.86 -9.00
N LEU A 85 -8.10 -0.44 -7.79
CA LEU A 85 -8.98 -0.48 -6.64
C LEU A 85 -10.01 0.63 -6.79
N SER A 86 -11.29 0.32 -6.61
CA SER A 86 -12.36 1.32 -6.69
C SER A 86 -12.62 1.96 -5.33
N LEU A 87 -13.10 3.20 -5.34
CA LEU A 87 -13.60 3.86 -4.14
C LEU A 87 -14.85 3.17 -3.62
N ASN A 88 -15.01 3.12 -2.31
CA ASN A 88 -16.25 2.70 -1.67
C ASN A 88 -17.35 3.77 -1.83
N ALA A 89 -18.56 3.48 -1.33
CA ALA A 89 -19.69 4.41 -1.41
C ALA A 89 -19.47 5.76 -0.69
N ALA A 90 -18.53 5.82 0.26
CA ALA A 90 -18.14 7.05 0.95
C ALA A 90 -17.03 7.82 0.22
N GLY A 91 -16.54 7.32 -0.92
CA GLY A 91 -15.47 7.96 -1.69
C GLY A 91 -14.06 7.68 -1.16
N HIS A 92 -13.86 6.60 -0.38
CA HIS A 92 -12.56 6.23 0.17
C HIS A 92 -12.01 4.97 -0.49
N PHE A 93 -10.70 4.89 -0.66
CA PHE A 93 -10.04 3.62 -0.92
C PHE A 93 -9.97 2.79 0.37
N GLU A 94 -10.06 1.47 0.24
CA GLU A 94 -9.90 0.52 1.34
C GLU A 94 -8.90 -0.58 0.94
N SER A 95 -7.79 -0.69 1.67
CA SER A 95 -6.80 -1.73 1.42
C SER A 95 -7.42 -3.13 1.56
N GLN A 96 -7.02 -4.03 0.66
CA GLN A 96 -7.40 -5.44 0.68
C GLN A 96 -6.41 -6.29 1.50
N VAL A 97 -5.18 -5.78 1.70
CA VAL A 97 -4.14 -6.43 2.52
C VAL A 97 -4.15 -5.92 3.96
N PHE A 98 -4.12 -4.60 4.15
CA PHE A 98 -4.15 -3.96 5.46
C PHE A 98 -5.60 -3.64 5.83
N LEU A 99 -6.39 -4.64 6.23
CA LEU A 99 -7.82 -4.44 6.48
C LEU A 99 -8.04 -3.33 7.51
N GLY A 100 -8.88 -2.35 7.15
CA GLY A 100 -9.12 -1.14 7.95
C GLY A 100 -8.24 0.06 7.55
N LEU A 101 -7.20 -0.11 6.74
CA LEU A 101 -6.50 1.02 6.14
C LEU A 101 -7.40 1.67 5.08
N ARG A 102 -7.76 2.92 5.33
CA ARG A 102 -8.59 3.74 4.44
C ARG A 102 -7.87 5.01 4.03
N LEU A 103 -8.14 5.48 2.81
CA LEU A 103 -7.63 6.76 2.31
C LEU A 103 -8.76 7.54 1.65
N ASP A 104 -8.94 8.80 2.08
CA ASP A 104 -9.73 9.78 1.34
C ASP A 104 -8.82 10.50 0.33
N PRO A 105 -8.92 10.17 -0.97
CA PRO A 105 -8.06 10.78 -1.97
C PRO A 105 -8.36 12.27 -2.14
N THR A 106 -9.61 12.69 -1.99
CA THR A 106 -10.03 14.09 -2.16
C THR A 106 -9.44 14.96 -1.06
N ALA A 107 -9.45 14.48 0.18
CA ALA A 107 -8.80 15.15 1.30
C ALA A 107 -7.28 15.24 1.11
N LEU A 108 -6.63 14.13 0.71
CA LEU A 108 -5.18 14.13 0.51
C LEU A 108 -4.74 15.12 -0.58
N ILE A 109 -5.46 15.14 -1.72
CA ILE A 109 -5.18 16.08 -2.83
C ILE A 109 -5.37 17.55 -2.40
N ARG A 110 -6.28 17.84 -1.46
CA ARG A 110 -6.50 19.20 -0.92
C ARG A 110 -5.53 19.58 0.21
N GLY A 111 -4.69 18.65 0.66
CA GLY A 111 -3.82 18.86 1.82
C GLY A 111 -4.56 18.85 3.16
N ASP A 112 -5.80 18.35 3.20
CA ASP A 112 -6.59 18.24 4.42
C ASP A 112 -6.19 16.98 5.21
N LEU A 113 -5.04 17.07 5.88
CA LEU A 113 -4.49 15.95 6.65
C LEU A 113 -5.36 15.58 7.86
N ALA A 114 -6.15 16.51 8.39
CA ALA A 114 -7.06 16.22 9.49
C ALA A 114 -8.14 15.23 9.04
N GLN A 115 -8.75 15.46 7.87
CA GLN A 115 -9.72 14.54 7.29
C GLN A 115 -9.08 13.21 6.88
N VAL A 116 -7.87 13.22 6.29
CA VAL A 116 -7.15 11.98 5.95
C VAL A 116 -6.93 11.11 7.20
N LEU A 117 -6.48 11.71 8.30
CA LEU A 117 -6.27 11.01 9.56
C LEU A 117 -7.58 10.54 10.20
N ALA A 118 -8.65 11.34 10.13
CA ALA A 118 -9.96 10.94 10.64
C ALA A 118 -10.50 9.70 9.92
N VAL A 119 -10.39 9.64 8.58
CA VAL A 119 -10.81 8.48 7.78
C VAL A 119 -9.96 7.24 8.09
N ALA A 120 -8.65 7.41 8.26
CA ALA A 120 -7.78 6.33 8.68
C ALA A 120 -8.15 5.80 10.08
N GLN A 121 -8.42 6.70 11.05
CA GLN A 121 -8.85 6.35 12.41
C GLN A 121 -10.18 5.59 12.42
N GLN A 122 -11.16 6.03 11.61
CA GLN A 122 -12.43 5.32 11.45
C GLN A 122 -12.22 3.91 10.92
N GLY A 123 -11.31 3.73 9.97
CA GLY A 123 -10.98 2.42 9.39
C GLY A 123 -10.32 1.47 10.38
N ILE A 124 -9.31 1.92 11.14
CA ILE A 124 -8.65 1.08 12.15
C ILE A 124 -9.52 0.83 13.39
N GLY A 125 -10.57 1.64 13.60
CA GLY A 125 -11.58 1.42 14.64
C GLY A 125 -12.62 0.34 14.31
N THR A 126 -12.54 -0.30 13.14
CA THR A 126 -13.52 -1.29 12.70
C THR A 126 -13.28 -2.70 13.27
N PRO A 127 -14.33 -3.54 13.41
CA PRO A 127 -14.18 -4.96 13.72
C PRO A 127 -13.31 -5.73 12.72
N GLU A 128 -13.33 -5.33 11.45
CA GLU A 128 -12.50 -5.90 10.39
C GLU A 128 -11.00 -5.71 10.69
N HIS A 129 -10.61 -4.50 11.12
CA HIS A 129 -9.24 -4.23 11.54
C HIS A 129 -8.84 -5.02 12.79
N ALA A 130 -9.73 -5.09 13.78
CA ALA A 130 -9.48 -5.87 15.00
C ALA A 130 -9.21 -7.36 14.68
N ARG A 131 -10.00 -7.95 13.79
CA ARG A 131 -9.78 -9.33 13.29
C ARG A 131 -8.47 -9.46 12.53
N PHE A 132 -8.10 -8.46 11.74
CA PHE A 132 -6.82 -8.45 11.04
C PHE A 132 -5.64 -8.48 12.02
N VAL A 133 -5.65 -7.61 13.04
CA VAL A 133 -4.63 -7.61 14.09
C VAL A 133 -4.56 -8.94 14.82
N GLN A 134 -5.71 -9.53 15.18
CA GLN A 134 -5.76 -10.84 15.82
C GLN A 134 -5.09 -11.92 14.97
N ARG A 135 -5.38 -11.97 13.66
CA ARG A 135 -4.74 -12.93 12.75
C ARG A 135 -3.22 -12.74 12.67
N LEU A 136 -2.73 -11.51 12.66
CA LEU A 136 -1.29 -11.24 12.70
C LEU A 136 -0.66 -11.77 13.98
N ASP A 137 -1.31 -11.56 15.12
CA ASP A 137 -0.84 -12.08 16.42
C ASP A 137 -0.83 -13.60 16.48
N GLU A 138 -1.84 -14.26 15.91
CA GLU A 138 -1.89 -15.73 15.78
C GLU A 138 -0.73 -16.24 14.91
N GLN A 139 -0.48 -15.62 13.75
CA GLN A 139 0.66 -15.97 12.89
C GLN A 139 2.00 -15.85 13.62
N ARG A 140 2.16 -14.82 14.45
CA ARG A 140 3.36 -14.64 15.27
C ARG A 140 3.55 -15.78 16.27
N ARG A 141 2.48 -16.22 16.93
CA ARG A 141 2.55 -17.31 17.92
C ARG A 141 2.88 -18.65 17.29
N THR A 142 2.41 -18.93 16.08
CA THR A 142 2.72 -20.19 15.37
C THR A 142 4.16 -20.25 14.88
N LYS A 143 4.80 -19.10 14.64
CA LYS A 143 6.20 -19.00 14.20
C LYS A 143 7.24 -18.89 15.33
N ALA A 144 6.78 -18.70 16.57
CA ALA A 144 7.63 -18.64 17.77
C ALA A 144 7.87 -20.05 18.32
#